data_AF-A0ABD3EMP2-F1
#
_entry.id   AF-A0ABD3EMP2-F1
#
_cell.length_a   1.000
_cell.length_b   1.000
_cell.length_c   1.000
_cell.angle_alpha   90.00
_cell.angle_beta   90.00
_cell.angle_gamma   90.00
#
_symmetry.space_group_name_H-M   'P 1'
#
loop_
_entity.id
_entity.type
_entity.pdbx_description
1 polymer ?
#
loop_
_entity_poly.entity_id
_entity_poly.type
_entity_poly.pdbx_seq_one_letter_code
_entity_poly.pdbx_strand_id
1 'polypeptide(L)'
;MSSQSTRSNQFPAQNGSGSRSYSSYGNATAVRCHCGIQLQLVTSWTDDNPGRRFQACPNYKMPSCCGFFRWFDEEMCSRSKEVIPGTLRKTNKLELLLATELEKNKLLQDYEQVFERQSNVLANHRAMKEKHSPVMEKHSAVIEDQKNLTAELQMFKKKERMLKIVIAVMVLFIGFQVMFQPEFWKTMPKQLL
;
A
#
# COMPACT_ATOMS: atom_id res chain seq x y z
N MET A 1 -40.74 -22.03 -11.28
CA MET A 1 -39.30 -21.79 -11.13
C MET A 1 -39.10 -20.86 -9.95
N SER A 2 -38.88 -21.39 -8.75
CA SER A 2 -38.54 -20.60 -7.57
C SER A 2 -37.61 -21.43 -6.70
N SER A 3 -36.32 -21.14 -6.84
CA SER A 3 -35.19 -21.72 -6.13
C SER A 3 -35.07 -21.10 -4.73
N GLN A 4 -35.07 -21.91 -3.68
CA GLN A 4 -34.61 -21.48 -2.36
C GLN A 4 -33.42 -22.32 -1.92
N SER A 5 -32.28 -21.61 -1.93
CA SER A 5 -30.97 -22.03 -1.46
C SER A 5 -30.97 -22.10 0.06
N THR A 6 -30.76 -23.29 0.62
CA THR A 6 -30.45 -23.46 2.05
C THR A 6 -28.94 -23.70 2.18
N ARG A 7 -28.23 -22.63 2.56
CA ARG A 7 -26.79 -22.61 2.82
C ARG A 7 -26.55 -23.26 4.18
N SER A 8 -26.02 -24.48 4.19
CA SER A 8 -25.57 -25.18 5.39
C SER A 8 -24.36 -24.48 6.00
N ASN A 9 -24.51 -23.89 7.19
CA ASN A 9 -23.38 -23.42 7.99
C ASN A 9 -22.67 -24.63 8.59
N GLN A 10 -21.62 -25.07 7.91
CA GLN A 10 -20.73 -26.14 8.34
C GLN A 10 -19.40 -25.51 8.76
N PHE A 11 -19.19 -25.33 10.07
CA PHE A 11 -17.85 -25.02 10.59
C PHE A 11 -17.05 -26.32 10.75
N PRO A 12 -15.74 -26.29 10.46
CA PRO A 12 -14.93 -27.50 10.26
C PRO A 12 -14.63 -28.21 11.58
N ALA A 13 -14.64 -29.54 11.54
CA ALA A 13 -14.15 -30.38 12.62
C ALA A 13 -12.64 -30.12 12.81
N GLN A 14 -12.25 -29.57 13.96
CA GLN A 14 -10.85 -29.46 14.33
C GLN A 14 -10.32 -30.85 14.72
N ASN A 15 -9.36 -31.34 13.93
CA ASN A 15 -8.51 -32.49 14.27
C ASN A 15 -7.61 -32.11 15.45
N GLY A 16 -8.01 -32.51 16.66
CA GLY A 16 -7.14 -32.53 17.83
C GLY A 16 -6.76 -33.96 18.16
N SER A 17 -5.57 -34.39 17.73
CA SER A 17 -4.93 -35.63 18.18
C SER A 17 -4.54 -35.49 19.65
N GLY A 18 -5.47 -35.83 20.54
CA GLY A 18 -5.25 -35.89 21.99
C GLY A 18 -5.65 -37.26 22.51
N SER A 19 -4.72 -38.21 22.52
CA SER A 19 -4.88 -39.51 23.17
C SER A 19 -5.02 -39.30 24.67
N ARG A 20 -6.24 -39.17 25.18
CA ARG A 20 -6.56 -39.31 26.60
C ARG A 20 -7.17 -40.69 26.82
N SER A 21 -6.30 -41.64 27.15
CA SER A 21 -6.66 -42.99 27.58
C SER A 21 -7.45 -42.90 28.89
N TYR A 22 -8.77 -43.05 28.82
CA TYR A 22 -9.58 -43.31 30.00
C TYR A 22 -9.65 -44.82 30.20
N SER A 23 -8.71 -45.35 30.99
CA SER A 23 -8.70 -46.77 31.35
C SER A 23 -9.84 -47.09 32.33
N SER A 24 -10.55 -48.17 31.98
CA SER A 24 -11.20 -49.12 32.89
C SER A 24 -12.47 -48.69 33.63
N TYR A 25 -13.60 -48.69 32.91
CA TYR A 25 -14.82 -49.28 33.45
C TYR A 25 -15.05 -50.63 32.75
N GLY A 26 -15.12 -51.69 33.55
CA GLY A 26 -15.24 -53.07 33.08
C GLY A 26 -16.48 -53.33 32.23
N ASN A 27 -16.29 -54.13 31.19
CA ASN A 27 -17.27 -55.05 30.59
C ASN A 27 -18.72 -54.52 30.39
N ALA A 28 -18.88 -53.27 29.95
CA ALA A 28 -20.16 -52.75 29.49
C ALA A 28 -20.32 -53.11 28.01
N THR A 29 -21.24 -54.02 27.69
CA THR A 29 -21.65 -54.33 26.31
C THR A 29 -21.90 -53.03 25.55
N ALA A 30 -21.13 -52.76 24.49
CA ALA A 30 -21.31 -51.59 23.66
C ALA A 30 -22.78 -51.51 23.20
N VAL A 31 -23.52 -50.51 23.69
CA VAL A 31 -24.94 -50.36 23.37
C VAL A 31 -25.05 -50.05 21.87
N ARG A 32 -25.91 -50.80 21.18
CA ARG A 32 -26.14 -50.71 19.73
C ARG A 32 -27.52 -50.14 19.44
N CYS A 33 -27.65 -49.44 18.32
CA CYS A 33 -28.95 -49.00 17.80
C CYS A 33 -29.71 -50.16 17.13
N HIS A 34 -30.93 -49.90 16.65
CA HIS A 34 -31.73 -50.90 15.93
C HIS A 34 -31.11 -51.36 14.60
N CYS A 35 -30.11 -50.65 14.06
CA CYS A 35 -29.32 -51.10 12.91
C CYS A 35 -28.18 -52.08 13.29
N GLY A 36 -27.99 -52.37 14.58
CA GLY A 36 -26.86 -53.16 15.06
C GLY A 36 -25.52 -52.40 15.14
N ILE A 37 -25.53 -51.08 14.88
CA ILE A 37 -24.34 -50.23 14.92
C ILE A 37 -24.16 -49.64 16.33
N GLN A 38 -22.93 -49.53 16.80
CA GLN A 38 -22.61 -48.93 18.10
C GLN A 38 -23.11 -47.47 18.17
N LEU A 39 -23.70 -47.10 19.30
CA LEU A 39 -24.17 -45.74 19.55
C LEU A 39 -23.02 -44.75 19.69
N GLN A 40 -23.25 -43.52 19.22
CA GLN A 40 -22.36 -42.38 19.47
C GLN A 40 -22.91 -41.50 20.59
N LEU A 41 -22.01 -40.89 21.37
CA LEU A 41 -22.33 -39.89 22.36
C LEU A 41 -22.20 -38.50 21.74
N VAL A 42 -23.30 -37.75 21.67
CA VAL A 42 -23.39 -36.44 21.03
C VAL A 42 -23.78 -35.39 22.05
N THR A 43 -23.27 -34.16 21.91
CA THR A 43 -23.64 -33.01 22.75
C THR A 43 -24.69 -32.17 22.04
N SER A 44 -25.80 -31.87 22.72
CA SER A 44 -26.81 -30.92 22.25
C SER A 44 -26.34 -29.48 22.46
N TRP A 45 -26.62 -28.62 21.49
CA TRP A 45 -26.33 -27.18 21.55
C TRP A 45 -27.59 -26.33 21.32
N THR A 46 -28.77 -26.92 21.55
CA THR A 46 -30.04 -26.17 21.53
C THR A 46 -30.20 -25.34 22.80
N ASP A 47 -31.00 -24.27 22.74
CA ASP A 47 -31.28 -23.42 23.91
C ASP A 47 -31.95 -24.19 25.07
N ASP A 48 -32.75 -25.23 24.76
CA ASP A 48 -33.42 -26.06 25.77
C ASP A 48 -32.50 -27.12 26.41
N ASN A 49 -31.45 -27.52 25.71
CA ASN A 49 -30.52 -28.57 26.15
C ASN A 49 -29.05 -28.19 25.85
N PRO A 50 -28.55 -27.01 26.27
CA PRO A 50 -27.17 -26.62 26.01
C PRO A 50 -26.19 -27.52 26.75
N GLY A 51 -25.25 -28.14 26.01
CA GLY A 51 -24.21 -28.98 26.59
C GLY A 51 -24.67 -30.37 27.07
N ARG A 52 -25.98 -30.70 26.97
CA ARG A 52 -26.51 -31.99 27.44
C ARG A 52 -26.20 -33.09 26.43
N ARG A 53 -25.64 -34.22 26.88
CA ARG A 53 -25.28 -35.32 25.99
C ARG A 53 -26.42 -36.32 25.81
N PHE A 54 -26.52 -36.85 24.61
CA PHE A 54 -27.43 -37.93 24.22
C PHE A 54 -26.68 -39.01 23.45
N GLN A 55 -27.17 -40.24 23.53
CA GLN A 55 -26.72 -41.34 22.68
C GLN A 55 -27.67 -41.48 21.49
N ALA A 56 -27.12 -41.57 20.29
CA ALA A 56 -27.89 -41.73 19.08
C ALA A 56 -27.25 -42.72 18.10
N CYS A 57 -28.06 -43.20 17.16
CA CYS A 57 -27.54 -43.90 15.98
C CYS A 57 -26.51 -43.01 15.26
N PRO A 58 -25.37 -43.55 14.77
CA PRO A 58 -24.43 -42.81 13.94
C PRO A 58 -25.10 -42.13 12.73
N ASN A 59 -26.13 -42.78 12.17
CA ASN A 59 -26.88 -42.29 11.02
C ASN A 59 -28.04 -41.33 11.39
N TYR A 60 -28.17 -40.84 12.63
CA TYR A 60 -29.32 -40.05 13.09
C TYR A 60 -29.64 -38.77 12.29
N LYS A 61 -28.69 -38.26 11.49
CA LYS A 61 -28.88 -37.11 10.59
C LYS A 61 -29.31 -37.50 9.17
N MET A 62 -29.38 -38.79 8.88
CA MET A 62 -29.71 -39.32 7.56
C MET A 62 -31.16 -39.81 7.51
N PRO A 63 -31.83 -39.77 6.34
CA PRO A 63 -33.16 -40.35 6.18
C PRO A 63 -33.23 -41.85 6.54
N SER A 64 -32.12 -42.58 6.39
CA SER A 64 -32.00 -43.99 6.73
C SER A 64 -31.77 -44.28 8.22
N CYS A 65 -31.92 -43.27 9.09
CA CYS A 65 -31.74 -43.47 10.53
C CYS A 65 -32.82 -44.39 11.11
N CYS A 66 -32.45 -45.24 12.06
CA CYS A 66 -33.41 -46.04 12.81
C CYS A 66 -34.07 -45.30 13.98
N GLY A 67 -33.89 -43.98 14.07
CA GLY A 67 -34.50 -43.13 15.11
C GLY A 67 -34.03 -43.38 16.54
N PHE A 68 -33.03 -44.24 16.79
CA PHE A 68 -32.57 -44.50 18.16
C PHE A 68 -32.02 -43.20 18.79
N PHE A 69 -32.60 -42.84 19.93
CA PHE A 69 -32.21 -41.69 20.74
C PHE A 69 -32.45 -41.99 22.23
N ARG A 70 -31.49 -41.62 23.09
CA ARG A 70 -31.70 -41.52 24.54
C ARG A 70 -30.81 -40.44 25.14
N TRP A 71 -31.31 -39.75 26.16
CA TRP A 71 -30.46 -38.87 26.96
C TRP A 71 -29.41 -39.68 27.73
N PHE A 72 -28.18 -39.18 27.72
CA PHE A 72 -27.07 -39.73 28.51
C PHE A 72 -26.96 -38.97 29.83
N ASP A 73 -26.97 -37.64 29.76
CA ASP A 73 -27.01 -36.79 30.94
C ASP A 73 -28.45 -36.54 31.39
N GLU A 74 -28.63 -36.34 32.69
CA GLU A 74 -29.90 -35.89 33.27
C GLU A 74 -30.29 -34.51 32.74
N GLU A 75 -31.57 -34.17 32.93
CA GLU A 75 -32.08 -32.87 32.51
C GLU A 75 -31.52 -31.76 33.40
N MET A 76 -31.09 -30.67 32.79
CA MET A 76 -30.62 -29.51 33.54
C MET A 76 -31.77 -28.81 34.26
N CYS A 77 -31.48 -28.21 35.40
CA CYS A 77 -32.46 -27.41 36.12
C CYS A 77 -32.92 -26.19 35.29
N SER A 78 -34.14 -25.72 35.52
CA SER A 78 -34.75 -24.61 34.76
C SER A 78 -33.88 -23.35 34.78
N ARG A 79 -33.26 -23.04 35.92
CA ARG A 79 -32.35 -21.89 36.04
C ARG A 79 -31.14 -22.00 35.11
N SER A 80 -30.57 -23.19 34.94
CA SER A 80 -29.43 -23.40 34.03
C SER A 80 -29.83 -23.21 32.57
N LYS A 81 -31.04 -23.64 32.18
CA LYS A 81 -31.57 -23.44 30.82
C LYS A 81 -31.79 -21.96 30.49
N GLU A 82 -32.12 -21.14 31.48
CA GLU A 82 -32.27 -19.69 31.30
C GLU A 82 -30.92 -18.96 31.25
N VAL A 83 -30.00 -19.32 32.17
CA VAL A 83 -28.74 -18.57 32.37
C VAL A 83 -27.68 -18.93 31.33
N ILE A 84 -27.50 -20.22 31.00
CA ILE A 84 -26.39 -20.68 30.16
C ILE A 84 -26.46 -20.08 28.74
N PRO A 85 -27.58 -20.15 28.01
CA PRO A 85 -27.66 -19.56 26.67
C PRO A 85 -27.44 -18.05 26.68
N GLY A 86 -27.98 -17.36 27.70
CA GLY A 86 -27.80 -15.92 27.88
C GLY A 86 -26.33 -15.54 28.04
N THR A 87 -25.58 -16.30 28.86
CA THR A 87 -24.15 -16.10 29.07
C THR A 87 -23.35 -16.39 27.79
N LEU A 88 -23.62 -17.51 27.10
CA LEU A 88 -22.94 -17.85 25.85
C LEU A 88 -23.12 -16.78 24.78
N ARG A 89 -24.35 -16.26 24.60
CA ARG A 89 -24.62 -15.17 23.65
C ARG A 89 -23.83 -13.91 23.98
N LYS A 90 -23.71 -13.56 25.27
CA LYS A 90 -22.92 -12.40 25.71
C LYS A 90 -21.44 -12.60 25.44
N THR A 91 -20.88 -13.76 25.76
CA THR A 91 -19.47 -14.08 25.49
C THR A 91 -19.16 -14.02 24.00
N ASN A 92 -19.96 -14.69 23.16
CA ASN A 92 -19.78 -14.66 21.71
C ASN A 92 -19.88 -13.23 21.14
N LYS A 93 -20.81 -12.41 21.67
CA LYS A 93 -20.93 -11.01 21.29
C LYS A 93 -19.69 -10.20 21.69
N LEU A 94 -19.17 -10.40 22.90
CA LEU A 94 -17.98 -9.73 23.39
C LEU A 94 -16.74 -10.14 22.60
N GLU A 95 -16.59 -11.42 22.28
CA GLU A 95 -15.52 -11.93 21.42
C GLU A 95 -15.56 -11.29 20.03
N LEU A 96 -16.75 -11.18 19.43
CA LEU A 96 -16.92 -10.51 18.14
C LEU A 96 -16.54 -9.03 18.22
N LEU A 97 -17.02 -8.31 19.23
CA LEU A 97 -16.70 -6.90 19.42
C LEU A 97 -15.20 -6.68 19.64
N LEU A 98 -14.56 -7.52 20.45
CA LEU A 98 -13.12 -7.48 20.70
C LEU A 98 -12.33 -7.71 19.41
N ALA A 99 -12.74 -8.68 18.58
CA ALA A 99 -12.10 -8.92 17.29
C ALA A 99 -12.21 -7.71 16.35
N THR A 100 -13.38 -7.09 16.27
CA THR A 100 -13.58 -5.86 15.50
C THR A 100 -12.76 -4.69 16.04
N GLU A 101 -12.68 -4.54 17.36
CA GLU A 101 -11.91 -3.45 17.96
C GLU A 101 -10.41 -3.63 17.77
N LEU A 102 -9.91 -4.87 17.83
CA LEU A 102 -8.53 -5.19 17.52
C LEU A 102 -8.17 -4.85 16.07
N GLU A 103 -9.09 -5.11 15.13
CA GLU A 103 -8.90 -4.75 13.72
C GLU A 103 -8.87 -3.22 13.51
N LYS A 104 -9.76 -2.48 14.16
CA LYS A 104 -9.75 -1.01 14.15
C LYS A 104 -8.45 -0.44 14.74
N ASN A 105 -7.98 -1.00 15.85
CA ASN A 105 -6.74 -0.53 16.47
C ASN A 105 -5.51 -0.75 15.58
N LYS A 106 -5.47 -1.88 14.85
CA LYS A 106 -4.43 -2.10 13.83
C LYS A 106 -4.50 -1.04 12.72
N LEU A 107 -5.71 -0.76 12.23
CA LEU A 107 -5.90 0.28 11.22
C LEU A 107 -5.46 1.68 11.72
N LEU A 108 -5.76 2.01 12.98
CA LEU A 108 -5.31 3.26 13.59
C LEU A 108 -3.78 3.34 13.69
N GLN A 109 -3.13 2.24 14.08
CA GLN A 109 -1.66 2.18 14.09
C GLN A 109 -1.06 2.37 12.70
N ASP A 110 -1.63 1.74 11.68
CA ASP A 110 -1.18 1.92 10.29
C ASP A 110 -1.37 3.38 9.85
N TYR A 111 -2.47 4.02 10.25
CA TYR A 111 -2.73 5.42 9.96
C TYR A 111 -1.72 6.37 10.63
N GLU A 112 -1.37 6.12 11.89
CA GLU A 112 -0.33 6.87 12.61
C GLU A 112 1.03 6.75 11.91
N GLN A 113 1.40 5.54 11.47
CA GLN A 113 2.64 5.32 10.71
C GLN A 113 2.65 6.08 9.39
N VAL A 114 1.52 6.11 8.67
CA VAL A 114 1.38 6.86 7.42
C VAL A 114 1.55 8.37 7.67
N PHE A 115 0.94 8.90 8.73
CA PHE A 115 1.07 10.31 9.10
C PHE A 115 2.52 10.68 9.42
N GLU A 116 3.20 9.87 10.22
CA GLU A 116 4.62 10.07 10.54
C GLU A 116 5.49 10.04 9.28
N ARG A 117 5.27 9.06 8.40
CA ARG A 117 5.98 8.97 7.12
C ARG A 117 5.76 10.21 6.26
N GLN A 118 4.54 10.73 6.20
CA GLN A 118 4.22 11.94 5.44
C GLN A 118 4.92 13.18 6.02
N SER A 119 4.94 13.32 7.34
CA SER A 119 5.68 14.38 8.03
C SER A 119 7.18 14.34 7.69
N ASN A 120 7.78 13.15 7.73
CA ASN A 120 9.19 12.95 7.38
C ASN A 120 9.49 13.29 5.91
N VAL A 121 8.61 12.88 4.98
CA VAL A 121 8.74 13.24 3.55
C VAL A 121 8.67 14.76 3.35
N LEU A 122 7.73 15.44 4.03
CA LEU A 122 7.60 16.90 3.96
C LEU A 122 8.84 17.61 4.52
N ALA A 123 9.37 17.14 5.65
CA ALA A 123 10.59 17.68 6.24
C ALA A 123 11.80 17.51 5.31
N ASN A 124 11.98 16.32 4.72
CA ASN A 124 13.05 16.06 3.76
C ASN A 124 12.93 16.92 2.50
N HIS A 125 11.72 17.04 1.94
CA HIS A 125 11.47 17.90 0.79
C HIS A 125 11.78 19.37 1.10
N ARG A 126 11.41 19.86 2.29
CA ARG A 126 11.75 21.21 2.75
C ARG A 126 13.26 21.41 2.81
N ALA A 127 13.98 20.49 3.45
CA ALA A 127 15.44 20.56 3.57
C ALA A 127 16.12 20.51 2.19
N MET A 128 15.61 19.70 1.25
CA MET A 128 16.11 19.66 -0.12
C MET A 128 15.90 21.00 -0.82
N LYS A 129 14.71 21.60 -0.69
CA LYS A 129 14.40 22.90 -1.29
C LYS A 129 15.29 24.02 -0.74
N GLU A 130 15.55 24.02 0.57
CA GLU A 130 16.44 24.98 1.21
C GLU A 130 17.87 24.88 0.67
N LYS A 131 18.40 23.65 0.55
CA LYS A 131 19.72 23.41 -0.06
C LYS A 131 19.78 23.79 -1.54
N HIS A 132 18.68 23.66 -2.26
CA HIS A 132 18.61 24.00 -3.69
C HIS A 132 18.47 25.50 -3.95
N SER A 133 17.91 26.26 -2.99
CA SER A 133 17.74 27.72 -3.08
C SER A 133 19.01 28.48 -3.47
N PRO A 134 20.17 28.33 -2.79
CA PRO A 134 21.38 29.06 -3.13
C PRO A 134 21.98 28.63 -4.48
N VAL A 135 21.72 27.39 -4.93
CA VAL A 135 22.16 26.93 -6.25
C VAL A 135 21.40 27.67 -7.34
N MET A 136 20.09 27.82 -7.19
CA MET A 136 19.26 28.58 -8.12
C MET A 136 19.67 30.05 -8.18
N GLU A 137 19.95 30.67 -7.03
CA GLU A 137 20.40 32.07 -6.95
C GLU A 137 21.78 32.26 -7.62
N LYS A 138 22.74 31.38 -7.33
CA LYS A 138 24.04 31.39 -8.01
C LYS A 138 23.89 31.19 -9.51
N HIS A 139 23.03 30.27 -9.94
CA HIS A 139 22.80 30.03 -11.36
C HIS A 139 22.18 31.26 -12.05
N SER A 140 21.26 31.97 -11.40
CA SER A 140 20.72 33.23 -11.95
C SER A 140 21.78 34.32 -12.08
N ALA A 141 22.66 34.47 -11.08
CA ALA A 141 23.76 35.43 -11.15
C ALA A 141 24.72 35.11 -12.31
N VAL A 142 25.08 33.84 -12.48
CA VAL A 142 25.94 33.39 -13.60
C VAL A 142 25.30 33.68 -14.96
N ILE A 143 23.99 33.48 -15.09
CA ILE A 143 23.25 33.82 -16.33
C ILE A 143 23.33 35.32 -16.62
N GLU A 144 23.19 36.17 -15.60
CA GLU A 144 23.27 37.61 -15.75
C GLU A 144 24.67 38.08 -16.15
N ASP A 145 25.70 37.54 -15.50
CA ASP A 145 27.10 37.79 -15.86
C ASP A 145 27.39 37.36 -17.30
N GLN A 146 26.89 36.19 -17.72
CA GLN A 146 27.03 35.72 -19.11
C GLN A 146 26.37 36.69 -20.10
N LYS A 147 25.19 37.23 -19.78
CA LYS A 147 24.52 38.23 -20.63
C LYS A 147 25.33 39.52 -20.72
N ASN A 148 25.87 40.01 -19.60
CA ASN A 148 26.69 41.22 -19.58
C ASN A 148 27.97 41.03 -20.40
N LEU A 149 28.68 39.91 -20.20
CA LEU A 149 29.90 39.61 -20.94
C LEU A 149 29.66 39.46 -22.45
N THR A 150 28.55 38.84 -22.84
CA THR A 150 28.19 38.72 -24.26
C THR A 150 27.85 40.09 -24.87
N ALA A 151 27.18 40.97 -24.13
CA ALA A 151 26.91 42.34 -24.56
C ALA A 151 28.21 43.17 -24.71
N GLU A 152 29.14 43.06 -23.77
CA GLU A 152 30.46 43.69 -23.86
C GLU A 152 31.24 43.21 -25.07
N LEU A 153 31.28 41.89 -25.31
CA LEU A 153 31.94 41.31 -26.47
C LEU A 153 31.31 41.81 -27.78
N GLN A 154 29.98 41.92 -27.84
CA GLN A 154 29.28 42.49 -28.99
C GLN A 154 29.67 43.95 -29.23
N MET A 155 29.80 44.74 -28.16
CA MET A 155 30.26 46.12 -28.23
C MET A 155 31.71 46.21 -28.75
N PHE A 156 32.62 45.36 -28.28
CA PHE A 156 33.99 45.30 -28.80
C PHE A 156 34.04 44.95 -30.29
N LYS A 157 33.30 43.90 -30.70
CA LYS A 157 33.20 43.53 -32.13
C LYS A 157 32.59 44.64 -32.99
N LYS A 158 31.69 45.45 -32.43
CA LYS A 158 31.14 46.62 -33.12
C LYS A 158 32.20 47.70 -33.29
N LYS A 159 32.98 48.01 -32.24
CA LYS A 159 34.11 48.96 -32.32
C LYS A 159 35.16 48.51 -33.34
N GLU A 160 35.52 47.23 -33.35
CA GLU A 160 36.46 46.66 -34.32
C GLU A 160 35.95 46.81 -35.76
N ARG A 161 34.67 46.46 -36.02
CA ARG A 161 34.03 46.67 -37.32
C ARG A 161 34.04 48.14 -37.73
N MET A 162 33.71 49.05 -36.82
CA MET A 162 33.75 50.49 -37.09
C MET A 162 35.16 50.97 -37.42
N LEU A 163 36.17 50.55 -36.67
CA LEU A 163 37.56 50.94 -36.89
C LEU A 163 38.06 50.46 -38.27
N LYS A 164 37.74 49.22 -38.65
CA LYS A 164 38.05 48.68 -39.99
C LYS A 164 37.43 49.52 -41.10
N ILE A 165 36.18 49.95 -40.94
CA ILE A 165 35.49 50.83 -41.90
C ILE A 165 36.22 52.19 -41.99
N VAL A 166 36.56 52.81 -40.86
CA VAL A 166 37.27 54.11 -40.83
C VAL A 166 38.62 54.02 -41.54
N ILE A 167 39.41 52.99 -41.24
CA ILE A 167 40.71 52.76 -41.89
C ILE A 167 40.53 52.60 -43.40
N ALA A 168 39.55 51.80 -43.85
CA ALA A 168 39.27 51.61 -45.27
C ALA A 168 38.94 52.94 -45.97
N VAL A 169 38.10 53.78 -45.37
CA VAL A 169 37.75 55.11 -45.92
C VAL A 169 38.98 56.03 -45.97
N MET A 170 39.82 56.04 -44.93
CA MET A 170 41.06 56.85 -44.94
C MET A 170 42.03 56.41 -46.04
N VAL A 171 42.22 55.11 -46.25
CA VAL A 171 43.07 54.58 -47.33
C VAL A 171 42.55 55.00 -48.70
N LEU A 172 41.23 54.93 -48.92
CA LEU A 172 40.60 55.40 -50.16
C LEU A 172 40.81 56.91 -50.37
N PHE A 173 40.67 57.71 -49.32
CA PHE A 173 40.87 59.16 -49.39
C PHE A 173 42.33 59.53 -49.69
N ILE A 174 43.30 58.92 -49.00
CA ILE A 174 44.73 59.15 -49.25
C ILE A 174 45.09 58.71 -50.67
N GLY A 175 44.60 57.54 -51.12
CA GLY A 175 44.79 57.07 -52.49
C GLY A 175 44.27 58.07 -53.52
N PHE A 176 43.08 58.64 -53.30
CA PHE A 176 42.52 59.70 -54.13
C PHE A 176 43.42 60.96 -54.15
N GLN A 177 43.90 61.43 -53.00
CA GLN A 177 44.79 62.58 -52.90
C GLN A 177 46.10 62.37 -53.67
N VAL A 178 46.72 61.19 -53.58
CA VAL A 178 47.94 60.84 -54.33
C VAL A 178 47.70 60.81 -55.83
N MET A 179 46.56 60.28 -56.29
CA MET A 179 46.22 60.28 -57.72
C MET A 179 46.13 61.69 -58.31
N PHE A 180 45.73 62.68 -57.50
CA PHE A 180 45.62 64.08 -57.91
C PHE A 180 46.88 64.93 -57.68
N GLN A 181 48.01 64.33 -57.27
CA GLN A 181 49.30 65.03 -57.20
C GLN A 181 50.00 65.01 -58.59
N PRO A 182 50.16 66.16 -59.27
CA PRO A 182 50.66 66.20 -60.65
C PRO A 182 52.13 65.80 -60.84
N GLU A 183 52.94 65.81 -59.77
CA GLU A 183 54.36 65.42 -59.80
C GLU A 183 54.61 63.93 -59.52
N PHE A 184 53.63 63.22 -58.94
CA PHE A 184 53.76 61.81 -58.55
C PHE A 184 53.90 60.89 -59.77
N TRP A 185 53.06 61.09 -60.79
CA TRP A 185 53.06 60.26 -62.00
C TRP A 185 54.28 60.47 -62.90
N LYS A 186 55.03 61.57 -62.73
CA LYS A 186 56.23 61.87 -63.52
C LYS A 186 57.48 61.12 -63.04
N THR A 187 57.49 60.66 -61.79
CA THR A 187 58.64 59.97 -61.15
C THR A 187 58.48 58.45 -61.10
N MET A 188 57.35 57.91 -61.58
CA MET A 188 57.09 56.47 -61.61
C MET A 188 58.01 55.74 -62.61
N PRO A 189 58.68 54.64 -62.21
CA PRO A 189 59.48 53.83 -63.12
C PRO A 189 58.60 53.22 -64.22
N LYS A 190 59.00 53.36 -65.49
CA LYS A 190 58.25 52.89 -66.68
C LYS A 190 58.01 51.37 -66.75
N GLN A 191 58.49 50.61 -65.77
CA GLN A 191 58.40 49.15 -65.70
C GLN A 191 57.24 48.67 -64.81
N LEU A 192 56.54 49.63 -64.18
CA LEU A 192 55.38 49.45 -63.29
C LEU A 192 54.10 50.11 -63.85
N LEU A 193 54.16 50.68 -65.06
CA LEU A 193 52.99 51.07 -65.86
C LEU A 193 52.61 49.90 -66.78
#